data_AF-A0A4P6ZZ57-F1
#
_entry.id   AF-A0A4P6ZZ57-F1
#
_cell.length_a   1.000
_cell.length_b   1.000
_cell.length_c   1.000
_cell.angle_alpha   90.00
_cell.angle_beta   90.00
_cell.angle_gamma   90.00
#
_symmetry.space_group_name_H-M   'P 1'
#
loop_
_entity.id
_entity.type
_entity.pdbx_description
1 polymer ?
#
loop_
_entity_poly.entity_id
_entity_poly.type
_entity_poly.pdbx_seq_one_letter_code
_entity_poly.pdbx_strand_id
1 'polypeptide(L)' 'MGIWAWPLVFVIFIISGIGFYATWRIMVFDRKRQEVNDSPIPQTMKEHPFVLNPIIWVYLTALVFVTILIAYYVASSSY' A
#
# COMPACT_ATOMS: atom_id res chain seq x y z
N MET A 1 -19.27 2.83 18.80
CA MET A 1 -18.27 2.94 17.72
C MET A 1 -18.86 3.82 16.63
N GLY A 2 -18.13 4.84 16.15
CA GLY A 2 -18.63 5.72 15.08
C GLY A 2 -18.80 4.96 13.76
N ILE A 3 -19.64 5.49 12.85
CA ILE A 3 -19.94 4.88 11.54
C ILE A 3 -18.68 4.56 10.72
N TRP A 4 -17.60 5.31 10.94
CA TRP A 4 -16.30 5.14 10.28
C TRP A 4 -15.34 4.14 10.91
N ALA A 5 -15.65 3.60 12.09
CA ALA A 5 -14.74 2.70 12.79
C ALA A 5 -14.48 1.40 12.00
N TRP A 6 -15.54 0.78 11.46
CA TRP A 6 -15.43 -0.43 10.65
C TRP A 6 -14.71 -0.20 9.31
N PRO A 7 -15.05 0.85 8.52
CA PRO A 7 -14.28 1.21 7.34
C PRO A 7 -12.79 1.47 7.61
N LEU A 8 -12.47 2.16 8.71
CA LEU A 8 -11.09 2.45 9.08
C LEU A 8 -10.32 1.17 9.42
N VAL A 9 -10.93 0.24 10.15
CA VAL A 9 -10.33 -1.09 10.43
C VAL A 9 -10.02 -1.82 9.13
N PHE A 10 -10.93 -1.80 8.16
CA PHE A 10 -10.70 -2.40 6.85
C PHE A 10 -9.50 -1.78 6.11
N VAL A 11 -9.38 -0.44 6.14
CA VAL A 11 -8.23 0.27 5.56
C VAL A 11 -6.91 -0.12 6.24
N ILE A 12 -6.90 -0.26 7.57
CA ILE A 12 -5.72 -0.73 8.31
C ILE A 12 -5.31 -2.12 7.86
N PHE A 13 -6.25 -3.04 7.66
CA PHE A 13 -5.96 -4.39 7.16
C PHE A 13 -5.34 -4.36 5.75
N ILE A 14 -5.85 -3.49 4.86
CA ILE A 14 -5.27 -3.34 3.51
C ILE A 14 -3.83 -2.83 3.60
N ILE A 15 -3.58 -1.75 4.34
CA ILE A 15 -2.23 -1.17 4.50
C ILE A 15 -1.28 -2.19 5.11
N SER A 16 -1.73 -2.93 6.12
CA SER A 16 -0.93 -3.98 6.76
C SER A 16 -0.62 -5.12 5.79
N GLY A 17 -1.59 -5.52 4.95
CA GLY A 17 -1.39 -6.53 3.91
C GLY A 17 -0.37 -6.10 2.86
N ILE A 18 -0.42 -4.83 2.41
CA ILE A 18 0.55 -4.25 1.47
C ILE A 18 1.95 -4.27 2.08
N GLY A 19 2.10 -3.83 3.33
CA GLY A 19 3.37 -3.82 4.05
C GLY A 19 3.94 -5.22 4.27
N PHE A 20 3.09 -6.17 4.65
CA PHE A 20 3.48 -7.57 4.84
C PHE A 20 3.92 -8.21 3.53
N TYR A 21 3.14 -8.05 2.46
CA TYR A 21 3.46 -8.58 1.13
C TYR A 21 4.79 -8.03 0.62
N ALA A 22 5.01 -6.72 0.76
CA ALA A 22 6.25 -6.10 0.32
C ALA A 22 7.46 -6.59 1.13
N THR A 23 7.34 -6.65 2.46
CA THR A 23 8.39 -7.18 3.34
C THR A 23 8.71 -8.64 3.00
N TRP A 24 7.68 -9.48 2.82
CA TRP A 24 7.85 -10.87 2.42
C TRP A 24 8.54 -11.00 1.07
N ARG A 25 8.13 -10.20 0.08
CA ARG A 25 8.73 -10.20 -1.26
C ARG A 25 10.20 -9.78 -1.19
N ILE A 26 10.55 -8.75 -0.44
CA ILE A 26 11.94 -8.32 -0.24
C ILE A 26 12.75 -9.43 0.43
N MET A 27 12.28 -10.02 1.52
CA MET A 27 12.98 -11.12 2.21
C MET A 27 13.23 -12.32 1.29
N VAL A 28 12.24 -12.71 0.48
CA VAL A 28 12.39 -13.84 -0.47
C VAL A 28 13.37 -13.50 -1.60
N PHE A 29 13.33 -12.27 -2.13
CA PHE A 29 14.25 -11.83 -3.18
C PHE A 29 15.68 -11.66 -2.64
N ASP A 30 15.86 -11.06 -1.47
CA ASP A 30 17.16 -10.87 -0.84
C ASP A 30 17.80 -12.20 -0.45
N ARG A 31 17.02 -13.17 0.06
CA ARG A 31 17.52 -14.52 0.33
C ARG A 31 18.07 -15.21 -0.93
N LYS A 32 17.41 -15.02 -2.08
CA LYS A 32 17.90 -15.53 -3.36
C LYS A 32 19.10 -14.75 -3.91
N ARG A 33 19.22 -13.45 -3.59
CA ARG A 33 20.35 -12.61 -3.99
C ARG A 33 21.60 -12.84 -3.16
N GLN A 34 21.48 -13.17 -1.88
CA GLN A 34 22.65 -13.52 -1.05
C GLN A 34 23.31 -14.84 -1.49
N GLU A 35 22.58 -15.75 -2.14
CA GLU A 35 23.18 -16.95 -2.75
C GLU A 35 23.95 -16.66 -4.05
N VAL A 36 23.70 -15.52 -4.72
CA VAL A 36 24.33 -15.13 -5.98
C VAL A 36 24.81 -13.68 -5.86
N ASN A 37 26.02 -13.51 -5.29
CA ASN A 37 26.68 -12.20 -5.18
C ASN A 37 26.59 -11.45 -6.52
N ASP A 38 25.97 -10.27 -6.47
CA ASP A 38 25.81 -9.30 -7.57
C ASP A 38 24.94 -9.71 -8.77
N SER A 39 23.73 -10.24 -8.51
CA SER A 39 22.72 -10.27 -9.58
C SER A 39 22.24 -8.83 -9.95
N PRO A 40 22.22 -8.46 -11.23
CA PRO A 40 21.79 -7.12 -11.67
C PRO A 40 20.35 -6.83 -11.25
N ILE A 41 20.04 -5.56 -10.97
CA ILE A 41 18.67 -5.13 -10.61
C ILE A 41 17.71 -5.61 -11.71
N PRO A 42 16.57 -6.25 -11.36
CA PRO A 42 15.65 -6.79 -12.35
C PRO A 42 15.17 -5.66 -13.28
N GLN A 43 15.20 -5.87 -14.59
CA GLN A 43 14.82 -4.84 -15.58
C GLN A 43 13.39 -4.32 -15.34
N THR A 44 12.51 -5.16 -14.84
CA THR A 44 11.13 -4.80 -14.44
C THR A 44 11.06 -3.75 -13.32
N MET A 45 12.02 -3.72 -12.39
CA MET A 45 12.12 -2.63 -11.40
C MET A 45 12.54 -1.31 -12.04
N LYS A 46 13.32 -1.39 -13.12
CA LYS A 46 13.82 -0.23 -13.85
C LYS A 46 12.73 0.40 -14.71
N GLU A 47 11.85 -0.43 -15.27
CA GLU A 47 10.73 0.01 -16.12
C GLU A 47 9.53 0.53 -15.32
N HIS A 48 9.23 -0.07 -14.16
CA HIS A 48 8.06 0.30 -13.34
C HIS A 48 8.41 0.51 -11.86
N PRO A 49 9.22 1.53 -11.52
CA PRO A 49 9.64 1.80 -10.14
C PRO A 49 8.45 2.12 -9.20
N PHE A 50 7.36 2.66 -9.75
CA PHE A 50 6.18 3.06 -8.96
C PHE A 50 5.32 1.88 -8.51
N VAL A 51 5.22 0.82 -9.34
CA VAL A 51 4.37 -0.35 -9.03
C VAL A 51 4.95 -1.16 -7.88
N LEU A 52 6.27 -1.14 -7.75
CA LEU A 52 7.00 -1.97 -6.79
C LEU A 52 7.25 -1.31 -5.44
N ASN A 53 6.93 -0.02 -5.29
CA ASN A 53 7.10 0.70 -4.03
C ASN A 53 5.82 0.61 -3.18
N PRO A 54 5.81 -0.16 -2.07
CA PRO A 54 4.64 -0.30 -1.20
C PRO A 54 4.18 1.02 -0.59
N ILE A 55 5.08 2.00 -0.41
CA ILE A 55 4.75 3.30 0.19
C ILE A 55 3.73 4.05 -0.66
N ILE A 56 3.84 3.96 -1.99
CA ILE A 56 2.92 4.61 -2.92
C ILE A 56 1.51 4.03 -2.75
N TRP A 57 1.40 2.71 -2.63
CA TRP A 57 0.12 2.02 -2.42
C TRP A 57 -0.52 2.36 -1.06
N VAL A 58 0.30 2.54 -0.02
CA VAL A 58 -0.19 3.00 1.29
C VAL A 58 -0.77 4.41 1.19
N TYR A 59 -0.04 5.35 0.57
CA TYR A 59 -0.55 6.71 0.38
C TYR A 59 -1.80 6.75 -0.50
N LEU A 60 -1.84 5.98 -1.58
CA LEU A 60 -3.00 5.90 -2.46
C LEU A 60 -4.24 5.41 -1.69
N THR A 61 -4.09 4.34 -0.91
CA THR A 61 -5.18 3.78 -0.09
C THR A 61 -5.68 4.79 0.93
N ALA A 62 -4.77 5.47 1.63
CA ALA A 62 -5.12 6.50 2.60
C ALA A 62 -5.83 7.69 1.94
N LEU A 63 -5.34 8.15 0.78
CA LEU A 63 -5.91 9.27 0.03
C LEU A 63 -7.35 8.95 -0.41
N VAL A 64 -7.56 7.76 -1.00
CA VAL A 64 -8.90 7.30 -1.40
C VAL A 64 -9.85 7.30 -0.20
N PHE A 65 -9.42 6.78 0.95
CA PHE A 65 -10.26 6.77 2.15
C PHE A 65 -10.62 8.19 2.63
N VAL A 66 -9.65 9.10 2.67
CA VAL A 66 -9.88 10.50 3.06
C VAL A 66 -10.82 11.21 2.08
N THR A 67 -10.66 10.98 0.77
CA THR A 67 -11.56 11.55 -0.24
C THR A 67 -12.99 11.07 -0.03
N ILE A 68 -13.20 9.79 0.29
CA ILE A 68 -14.53 9.25 0.60
C ILE A 68 -15.11 9.91 1.85
N LEU A 69 -14.31 10.09 2.90
CA LEU A 69 -14.75 10.79 4.13
C LEU A 69 -15.21 12.21 3.80
N ILE A 70 -14.37 12.98 3.09
CA ILE A 70 -14.68 14.37 2.72
C ILE A 70 -15.95 14.42 1.88
N ALA A 71 -16.06 13.58 0.85
CA ALA A 71 -17.23 13.53 -0.03
C ALA A 71 -18.52 13.20 0.75
N TYR A 72 -18.47 12.22 1.65
CA TYR A 72 -19.61 11.88 2.51
C TYR A 72 -20.03 13.06 3.38
N TYR A 73 -19.07 13.70 4.07
CA TYR A 73 -19.40 14.79 4.99
C TYR A 73 -19.92 16.02 4.25
N VAL A 74 -19.33 16.37 3.10
CA VAL A 74 -19.82 17.45 2.24
C VAL A 74 -21.24 17.16 1.75
N ALA A 75 -21.51 15.94 1.26
CA ALA A 75 -22.85 15.57 0.81
C ALA A 75 -23.87 15.58 1.96
N SER A 76 -23.46 15.11 3.14
CA SER A 76 -24.33 15.06 4.33
C SER A 76 -24.60 16.42 4.95
N SER A 77 -23.65 17.38 4.85
CA SER A 77 -23.82 18.75 5.36
C SER A 77 -24.58 19.66 4.40
N SER A 78 -24.78 19.22 3.16
CA SER A 78 -25.48 19.99 2.12
C SER A 78 -27.00 19.78 2.14
N TYR A 79 -27.54 19.13 3.18
CA TYR A 79 -28.96 18.95 3.48
C TYR A 79 -29.33 19.60 4.81
#